data_AF-A0A959TKC9-F1
#
_entry.id   AF-A0A959TKC9-F1
#
_cell.length_a   1.000
_cell.length_b   1.000
_cell.length_c   1.000
_cell.angle_alpha   90.00
_cell.angle_beta   90.00
_cell.angle_gamma   90.00
#
_symmetry.space_group_name_H-M   'P 1'
#
loop_
_entity.id
_entity.type
_entity.pdbx_description
1 polymer ?
#
loop_
_entity_poly.entity_id
_entity_poly.type
_entity_poly.pdbx_seq_one_letter_code
_entity_poly.pdbx_strand_id
1 'polypeptide(L)'
;WDIVPTMLCQSHEQVVRGFMGQTTAFRGSLVKPGVTIMGENKAQGTVKYIHGEFGLGQWTFYGGHDPEDYQHMVGDPPTDLSLHPNSSGYRLILNNILFPAARKKKQKT
;
A
#
# COMPACT_ATOMS: atom_id res chain seq x y z
N TRP A 1 -16.99 0.16 -14.63
CA TRP A 1 -16.02 1.20 -14.22
C TRP A 1 -15.50 0.78 -12.85
N ASP A 2 -14.22 0.48 -12.75
CA ASP A 2 -13.62 0.02 -11.49
C ASP A 2 -13.25 1.25 -10.64
N ILE A 3 -13.87 1.36 -9.46
CA ILE A 3 -13.71 2.51 -8.56
C ILE A 3 -12.32 2.44 -7.89
N VAL A 4 -11.75 1.24 -7.79
CA VAL A 4 -10.52 0.96 -7.07
C VAL A 4 -9.30 1.62 -7.75
N PRO A 5 -8.96 1.40 -9.03
CA PRO A 5 -7.83 2.08 -9.67
C PRO A 5 -7.90 3.62 -9.62
N THR A 6 -9.12 4.17 -9.71
CA THR A 6 -9.35 5.63 -9.73
C THR A 6 -9.15 6.27 -8.35
N MET A 7 -9.47 5.57 -7.26
CA MET A 7 -9.14 6.02 -5.90
C MET A 7 -7.63 5.95 -5.61
N LEU A 8 -6.90 5.11 -6.34
CA LEU A 8 -5.50 4.77 -6.06
C LEU A 8 -4.49 5.65 -6.82
N CYS A 9 -4.97 6.54 -7.70
CA CYS A 9 -4.18 7.54 -8.44
C CYS A 9 -3.98 8.84 -7.64
N GLN A 10 -3.82 8.74 -6.31
CA GLN A 10 -3.67 9.89 -5.40
C GLN A 10 -2.23 10.10 -4.91
N SER A 11 -1.27 9.39 -5.49
CA SER A 11 0.15 9.75 -5.38
C SER A 11 0.52 10.61 -6.58
N HIS A 12 1.22 11.72 -6.34
CA HIS A 12 1.79 12.54 -7.40
C HIS A 12 3.03 11.89 -8.04
N GLU A 13 3.49 10.76 -7.49
CA GLU A 13 4.65 10.02 -7.97
C GLU A 13 4.26 8.64 -8.51
N GLN A 14 4.86 8.26 -9.65
CA GLN A 14 4.72 6.93 -10.26
C GLN A 14 5.69 5.89 -9.68
N VAL A 15 6.75 6.35 -9.02
CA VAL A 15 7.78 5.51 -8.41
C VAL A 15 7.92 5.97 -6.97
N VAL A 16 7.78 5.04 -6.03
CA VAL A 16 7.99 5.28 -4.61
C VAL A 16 9.15 4.44 -4.11
N ARG A 17 9.81 4.91 -3.06
CA ARG A 17 10.89 4.15 -2.42
C ARG A 17 10.32 2.84 -1.89
N GLY A 18 11.05 1.75 -2.13
CA GLY A 18 10.72 0.46 -1.55
C GLY A 18 11.06 0.43 -0.06
N PHE A 19 10.50 -0.54 0.66
CA PHE A 19 10.75 -0.78 2.08
C PHE A 19 11.75 -1.93 2.23
N MET A 20 12.66 -1.84 3.21
CA MET A 20 13.36 -3.03 3.67
C MET A 20 12.40 -3.83 4.54
N GLY A 21 12.52 -5.15 4.47
CA GLY A 21 11.79 -6.05 5.34
C GLY A 21 11.87 -7.47 4.82
N GLN A 22 12.08 -8.40 5.73
CA GLN A 22 12.13 -9.82 5.39
C GLN A 22 10.73 -10.27 4.98
N THR A 23 10.63 -11.02 3.87
CA THR A 23 9.36 -11.61 3.41
C THR A 23 8.26 -10.57 3.08
N THR A 24 8.66 -9.37 2.61
CA THR A 24 7.73 -8.28 2.27
C THR A 24 7.26 -8.25 0.81
N ALA A 25 7.60 -9.28 0.02
CA ALA A 25 7.30 -9.30 -1.40
C ALA A 25 6.94 -10.71 -1.88
N PHE A 26 6.07 -10.76 -2.89
CA PHE A 26 5.76 -11.99 -3.60
C PHE A 26 6.50 -12.03 -4.93
N ARG A 27 6.81 -13.23 -5.43
CA ARG A 27 7.26 -13.40 -6.83
C ARG A 27 6.07 -13.12 -7.74
N GLY A 28 6.23 -12.23 -8.72
CA GLY A 28 5.14 -11.85 -9.63
C GLY A 28 4.50 -13.05 -10.32
N SER A 29 5.29 -14.06 -10.68
CA SER A 29 4.82 -15.30 -11.31
C SER A 29 3.96 -16.20 -10.42
N LEU A 30 3.94 -15.97 -9.10
CA LEU A 30 3.15 -16.75 -8.14
C LEU A 30 1.89 -16.00 -7.68
N VAL A 31 1.68 -14.77 -8.17
CA VAL A 31 0.47 -14.00 -7.88
C VAL A 31 -0.71 -14.65 -8.60
N LYS A 32 -1.80 -14.89 -7.86
CA LYS A 32 -2.98 -15.55 -8.41
C LYS A 32 -3.66 -14.68 -9.47
N PRO A 33 -4.21 -15.27 -10.54
CA PRO A 33 -5.09 -14.55 -11.47
C PRO A 33 -6.26 -13.91 -10.70
N GLY A 34 -6.60 -12.67 -11.06
CA GLY A 34 -7.65 -11.89 -10.39
C GLY A 34 -7.16 -11.01 -9.23
N VAL A 35 -5.89 -11.12 -8.82
CA VAL A 35 -5.26 -10.13 -7.94
C VAL A 35 -4.81 -8.94 -8.76
N THR A 36 -5.18 -7.73 -8.34
CA THR A 36 -4.74 -6.49 -8.96
C THR A 36 -3.37 -6.12 -8.42
N ILE A 37 -2.37 -6.04 -9.30
CA ILE A 37 -1.02 -5.56 -8.96
C ILE A 37 -1.04 -4.04 -8.97
N MET A 38 -0.74 -3.45 -7.82
CA MET A 38 -0.74 -2.01 -7.62
C MET A 38 0.68 -1.42 -7.57
N GLY A 39 1.70 -2.25 -7.30
CA GLY A 39 3.09 -1.83 -7.25
C GLY A 39 4.06 -3.00 -7.30
N GLU A 40 5.01 -2.91 -8.22
CA GLU A 40 5.98 -3.95 -8.55
C GLU A 40 7.40 -3.42 -8.61
N ASN A 41 8.37 -4.30 -8.35
CA ASN A 41 9.76 -4.10 -8.70
C ASN A 41 10.08 -4.97 -9.92
N LYS A 42 10.09 -4.34 -11.10
CA LYS A 42 10.36 -5.01 -12.38
C LYS A 42 11.74 -5.66 -12.44
N ALA A 43 12.76 -5.00 -11.88
CA ALA A 43 14.13 -5.51 -11.90
C ALA A 43 14.28 -6.80 -11.08
N GLN A 44 13.53 -6.92 -9.98
CA GLN A 44 13.54 -8.11 -9.13
C GLN A 44 12.44 -9.13 -9.46
N GLY A 45 11.50 -8.79 -10.35
CA GLY A 45 10.34 -9.63 -10.66
C GLY A 45 9.42 -9.86 -9.46
N THR A 46 9.36 -8.90 -8.52
CA THR A 46 8.58 -9.01 -7.29
C THR A 46 7.46 -8.00 -7.22
N VAL A 47 6.40 -8.33 -6.49
CA VAL A 47 5.30 -7.42 -6.18
C VAL A 47 5.26 -7.14 -4.69
N LYS A 48 5.07 -5.87 -4.33
CA LYS A 48 4.99 -5.42 -2.92
C LYS A 48 3.67 -4.78 -2.58
N TYR A 49 2.89 -4.39 -3.58
CA TYR A 49 1.60 -3.74 -3.39
C TYR A 49 0.56 -4.41 -4.28
N ILE A 50 -0.42 -5.07 -3.67
CA ILE A 50 -1.47 -5.82 -4.36
C ILE A 50 -2.81 -5.63 -3.66
N HIS A 51 -3.89 -5.75 -4.42
CA HIS A 51 -5.26 -5.61 -3.95
C HIS A 51 -6.13 -6.70 -4.55
N GLY A 52 -7.21 -7.06 -3.86
CA GLY A 52 -8.21 -7.98 -4.40
C GLY A 52 -9.48 -8.01 -3.56
N GLU A 53 -10.40 -8.84 -4.00
CA GLU A 53 -11.68 -9.05 -3.33
C GLU A 53 -11.72 -10.46 -2.73
N PHE A 54 -12.42 -10.60 -1.60
CA PHE A 54 -12.71 -11.90 -1.00
C PHE A 54 -14.06 -11.86 -0.29
N GLY A 55 -15.00 -12.68 -0.77
CA GLY A 55 -16.38 -12.68 -0.29
C GLY A 55 -17.06 -11.33 -0.56
N LEU A 56 -17.59 -10.70 0.50
CA LEU A 56 -18.20 -9.37 0.44
C LEU A 56 -17.23 -8.24 0.81
N GLY A 57 -15.95 -8.57 0.99
CA GLY A 57 -14.92 -7.64 1.42
C GLY A 57 -13.83 -7.47 0.36
N GLN A 58 -13.01 -6.45 0.58
CA GLN A 58 -11.80 -6.19 -0.19
C GLN A 58 -10.59 -6.28 0.74
N TRP A 59 -9.43 -6.59 0.18
CA TRP A 59 -8.17 -6.70 0.91
C TRP A 59 -7.04 -6.03 0.13
N THR A 60 -6.09 -5.50 0.86
CA THR A 60 -4.91 -4.85 0.31
C THR A 60 -3.69 -5.31 1.09
N PHE A 61 -2.65 -5.75 0.38
CA PHE A 61 -1.34 -6.02 0.95
C PHE A 61 -0.35 -4.98 0.44
N TYR A 62 0.32 -4.31 1.36
CA TYR A 62 1.45 -3.44 1.06
C TYR A 62 2.59 -3.77 2.02
N GLY A 63 3.65 -4.39 1.50
CA GLY A 63 4.72 -4.99 2.30
C GLY A 63 5.83 -4.00 2.65
N GLY A 64 6.01 -3.75 3.95
CA GLY A 64 7.02 -2.85 4.50
C GLY A 64 6.74 -2.45 5.94
N HIS A 65 7.69 -1.74 6.58
CA HIS A 65 7.48 -1.16 7.91
C HIS A 65 7.20 0.35 7.81
N ASP A 66 8.21 1.14 7.41
CA ASP A 66 8.14 2.59 7.28
C ASP A 66 8.50 3.02 5.84
N PRO A 67 7.63 3.78 5.13
CA PRO A 67 7.91 4.25 3.77
C PRO A 67 9.01 5.31 3.66
N GLU A 68 9.24 6.06 4.72
CA GLU A 68 10.21 7.16 4.75
C GLU A 68 11.51 6.76 5.45
N ASP A 69 11.50 5.65 6.18
CA ASP A 69 12.67 5.02 6.77
C ASP A 69 12.88 3.60 6.22
N TYR A 70 13.76 3.50 5.23
CA TYR A 70 14.02 2.24 4.53
C TYR A 70 14.43 1.11 5.49
N GLN A 71 15.23 1.38 6.52
CA GLN A 71 15.87 0.35 7.36
C GLN A 71 15.32 0.29 8.78
N HIS A 72 14.13 0.82 9.06
CA HIS A 72 13.58 0.89 10.42
C HIS A 72 13.70 -0.44 11.19
N MET A 73 14.64 -0.50 12.13
CA MET A 73 15.02 -1.70 12.87
C MET A 73 14.26 -1.81 14.19
N VAL A 74 14.27 -3.00 14.78
CA VAL A 74 13.74 -3.20 16.13
C VAL A 74 14.57 -2.38 17.12
N GLY A 75 13.92 -1.40 17.77
CA GLY A 75 14.54 -0.51 18.75
C GLY A 75 14.77 0.91 18.24
N ASP A 76 14.54 1.18 16.96
CA ASP A 76 14.55 2.55 16.43
C ASP A 76 13.40 3.38 17.03
N PRO A 77 13.54 4.72 17.10
CA PRO A 77 12.49 5.58 17.60
C PRO A 77 11.18 5.35 16.83
N PRO A 78 10.01 5.49 17.49
CA PRO A 78 8.74 5.32 16.80
C PRO A 78 8.62 6.33 15.65
N THR A 79 8.04 5.87 14.55
CA THR A 79 7.68 6.70 13.41
C THR A 79 6.90 7.95 13.84
N ASP A 80 7.39 9.13 13.47
CA ASP A 80 6.69 10.40 13.63
C ASP A 80 6.21 10.93 12.28
N LEU A 81 4.91 10.74 12.02
CA LEU A 81 4.26 11.18 10.79
C LEU A 81 4.34 12.70 10.58
N SER A 82 4.49 13.49 11.65
CA SER A 82 4.57 14.95 11.55
C SER A 82 5.83 15.43 10.81
N LEU A 83 6.87 14.59 10.77
CA LEU A 83 8.11 14.86 10.04
C LEU A 83 7.96 14.65 8.52
N HIS A 84 6.89 13.97 8.08
CA HIS A 84 6.70 13.56 6.68
C HIS A 84 5.34 14.01 6.09
N PRO A 85 4.98 15.31 6.18
CA PRO A 85 3.66 15.80 5.77
C PRO A 85 3.36 15.62 4.27
N ASN A 86 4.39 15.41 3.45
CA ASN A 86 4.26 15.25 2.00
C ASN A 86 4.69 13.89 1.44
N SER A 87 4.97 12.91 2.29
CA SER A 87 5.38 11.57 1.86
C SER A 87 4.40 10.93 0.88
N SER A 88 4.93 10.47 -0.26
CA SER A 88 4.17 9.69 -1.25
C SER A 88 3.84 8.29 -0.72
N GLY A 89 4.75 7.68 0.05
CA GLY A 89 4.55 6.36 0.65
C GLY A 89 3.49 6.34 1.76
N TYR A 90 3.46 7.33 2.65
CA TYR A 90 2.39 7.46 3.64
C TYR A 90 1.06 7.80 2.99
N ARG A 91 1.04 8.68 1.98
CA ARG A 91 -0.18 8.99 1.23
C ARG A 91 -0.79 7.75 0.59
N LEU A 92 0.04 6.87 0.02
CA LEU A 92 -0.39 5.56 -0.46
C LEU A 92 -1.11 4.79 0.66
N ILE A 93 -0.51 4.60 1.82
CA ILE A 93 -1.14 3.85 2.92
C ILE A 93 -2.47 4.47 3.34
N LEU A 94 -2.49 5.78 3.59
CA LEU A 94 -3.67 6.48 4.09
C LEU A 94 -4.81 6.44 3.07
N ASN A 95 -4.56 6.92 1.84
CA ASN A 95 -5.58 7.11 0.81
C ASN A 95 -6.10 5.79 0.24
N ASN A 96 -5.23 4.80 0.18
CA ASN A 96 -5.51 3.62 -0.62
C ASN A 96 -5.80 2.36 0.21
N ILE A 97 -5.39 2.35 1.47
CA ILE A 97 -5.57 1.20 2.35
C ILE A 97 -6.60 1.53 3.43
N LEU A 98 -6.42 2.65 4.14
CA LEU A 98 -7.23 2.97 5.32
C LEU A 98 -8.56 3.64 4.97
N PHE A 99 -8.58 4.61 4.04
CA PHE A 99 -9.81 5.29 3.66
C PHE A 99 -10.86 4.37 3.02
N PRO A 100 -10.52 3.46 2.09
CA PRO A 100 -11.49 2.51 1.52
C PRO A 100 -12.01 1.50 2.55
N ALA A 101 -11.19 1.14 3.54
CA ALA A 101 -11.57 0.23 4.62
C ALA A 101 -12.44 0.90 5.72
N ALA A 102 -12.54 2.24 5.74
CA ALA A 102 -13.30 2.95 6.74
C ALA A 102 -14.82 2.76 6.55
N ARG A 103 -15.52 2.39 7.63
CA ARG A 103 -16.99 2.31 7.61
C ARG A 103 -17.59 3.69 7.35
N LYS A 104 -18.41 3.81 6.31
CA LYS A 104 -19.20 5.03 6.06
C LYS A 104 -20.07 5.33 7.29
N LYS A 105 -20.00 6.58 7.77
CA LYS A 105 -20.95 7.05 8.79
C LYS A 105 -22.36 7.00 8.20
N LYS A 106 -23.32 6.44 8.96
CA LYS A 106 -24.73 6.53 8.60
C LYS A 106 -25.11 8.01 8.52
N GLN A 107 -25.69 8.42 7.40
CA GLN A 107 -26.23 9.78 7.27
C GLN A 107 -27.35 9.92 8.31
N LYS A 108 -27.33 11.02 9.07
CA LYS A 108 -28.46 11.39 9.91
C LYS A 108 -29.52 11.98 8.99
N THR A 109 -30.65 11.29 8.87
CA THR A 109 -31.89 11.84 8.32
C THR A 109 -32.59 12.68 9.36
#